data_AF-A0A5D3WF52-F1
#
_entry.id   AF-A0A5D3WF52-F1
#
_cell.length_a   1.000
_cell.length_b   1.000
_cell.length_c   1.000
_cell.angle_alpha   90.00
_cell.angle_beta   90.00
_cell.angle_gamma   90.00
#
_symmetry.space_group_name_H-M   'P 1'
#
loop_
_entity.id
_entity.type
_entity.pdbx_description
1 polymer ?
#
loop_
_entity_poly.entity_id
_entity_poly.type
_entity_poly.pdbx_seq_one_letter_code
_entity_poly.pdbx_strand_id
1 'polypeptide(L)' 'MIGKTTEFLSNVKTELKKVTWPTRKETYGSTIVVIVLVLICAVFLWVVDSALSTAIRMLLK' A
#
# COMPACT_ATOMS: atom_id res chain seq x y z
N MET A 1 5.51 -11.34 -39.47
CA MET A 1 5.87 -10.98 -38.08
C MET A 1 4.70 -10.52 -37.22
N ILE A 2 3.54 -10.12 -37.78
CA ILE A 2 2.37 -9.66 -37.02
C ILE A 2 1.58 -10.80 -36.33
N GLY A 3 1.55 -12.02 -36.92
CA GLY A 3 0.80 -13.16 -36.36
C GLY A 3 1.34 -13.71 -35.03
N LYS A 4 2.66 -13.61 -34.78
CA LYS A 4 3.25 -14.05 -33.50
C LYS A 4 2.84 -13.14 -32.35
N THR A 5 2.68 -11.84 -32.59
CA THR A 5 2.31 -10.87 -31.55
C THR A 5 0.84 -11.01 -31.14
N THR A 6 -0.06 -11.32 -32.07
CA THR A 6 -1.48 -11.59 -31.77
C THR A 6 -1.65 -12.88 -30.98
N GLU A 7 -0.86 -13.91 -31.30
CA GLU A 7 -0.82 -15.16 -30.55
C GLU A 7 -0.24 -14.94 -29.14
N PHE A 8 0.82 -14.11 -29.01
CA PHE A 8 1.40 -13.73 -27.72
C PHE A 8 0.39 -12.98 -26.83
N LEU A 9 -0.36 -12.03 -27.38
CA LEU A 9 -1.42 -11.31 -26.66
C LEU A 9 -2.58 -12.23 -26.23
N SER A 10 -2.93 -13.21 -27.07
CA SER A 10 -3.93 -14.23 -26.73
C SER A 10 -3.47 -15.12 -25.58
N ASN A 11 -2.20 -15.54 -25.60
CA ASN A 11 -1.58 -16.33 -24.54
C ASN A 11 -1.48 -15.55 -23.23
N VAL A 12 -1.06 -14.27 -23.27
CA VAL A 12 -1.01 -13.39 -22.08
C VAL A 12 -2.41 -13.21 -21.48
N LYS A 13 -3.44 -13.01 -22.31
CA LYS A 13 -4.84 -12.91 -21.83
C LYS A 13 -5.33 -14.20 -21.17
N THR A 14 -4.83 -15.36 -21.63
CA THR A 14 -5.16 -16.67 -21.07
C THR A 14 -4.46 -16.92 -19.74
N GLU A 15 -3.18 -16.52 -19.61
CA GLU A 15 -2.43 -16.58 -18.36
C GLU A 15 -2.95 -15.57 -17.31
N LEU A 16 -3.34 -14.36 -17.73
CA LEU A 16 -3.97 -13.36 -16.86
C LEU A 16 -5.31 -13.84 -16.29
N LYS A 17 -6.03 -14.75 -16.97
CA LYS A 17 -7.23 -15.39 -16.43
C LYS A 17 -6.95 -16.45 -15.36
N LYS A 18 -5.73 -17.01 -15.33
CA LYS A 18 -5.28 -17.92 -14.26
C LYS A 18 -4.84 -17.17 -13.00
N VAL A 19 -4.68 -15.84 -13.08
CA VAL A 19 -4.43 -15.01 -11.91
C VAL A 19 -5.71 -14.96 -11.08
N THR A 20 -5.68 -15.67 -9.96
CA THR A 20 -6.73 -15.63 -8.94
C THR A 20 -6.70 -14.26 -8.27
N TRP A 21 -7.49 -13.33 -8.79
CA TRP A 21 -7.69 -12.05 -8.14
C TRP A 21 -8.43 -12.25 -6.82
N PRO A 22 -7.96 -11.61 -5.73
CA PRO A 22 -8.62 -11.67 -4.44
C PRO A 22 -10.06 -11.20 -4.55
N THR A 23 -10.95 -11.82 -3.79
CA THR A 23 -12.36 -11.44 -3.79
C THR A 23 -12.50 -10.03 -3.21
N ARG A 24 -13.46 -9.23 -3.71
CA ARG A 24 -13.64 -7.82 -3.28
C ARG A 24 -13.67 -7.66 -1.75
N LYS A 25 -14.23 -8.65 -1.04
CA LYS A 25 -14.33 -8.68 0.42
C LYS A 25 -12.95 -8.75 1.11
N GLU A 26 -12.02 -9.54 0.58
CA GLU A 26 -10.65 -9.64 1.10
C GLU A 26 -9.84 -8.39 0.81
N THR A 27 -10.05 -7.76 -0.36
CA THR A 27 -9.41 -6.49 -0.69
C THR A 27 -9.83 -5.39 0.28
N TYR A 28 -11.12 -5.27 0.60
CA TYR A 28 -11.60 -4.30 1.60
C TYR A 28 -11.06 -4.61 3.00
N GLY A 29 -11.02 -5.88 3.42
CA GLY A 29 -10.44 -6.28 4.70
C GLY A 29 -8.98 -5.84 4.84
N SER A 30 -8.15 -6.13 3.84
CA SER A 30 -6.74 -5.73 3.83
C SER A 30 -6.57 -4.21 3.81
N THR A 31 -7.39 -3.46 3.09
CA THR A 31 -7.33 -1.99 3.09
C THR A 31 -7.66 -1.40 4.46
N ILE A 32 -8.66 -1.93 5.16
CA ILE A 32 -9.04 -1.46 6.51
C ILE A 32 -7.89 -1.68 7.50
N VAL A 33 -7.24 -2.84 7.46
CA VAL A 33 -6.08 -3.12 8.32
C VAL A 33 -4.95 -2.13 8.07
N VAL A 34 -4.64 -1.82 6.81
CA VAL A 34 -3.62 -0.83 6.45
C VAL A 34 -3.99 0.56 6.95
N ILE A 35 -5.26 0.98 6.81
CA ILE A 35 -5.71 2.29 7.31
C ILE A 35 -5.51 2.41 8.82
N VAL A 36 -5.88 1.37 9.58
CA VAL A 36 -5.70 1.35 11.04
C VAL A 36 -4.22 1.44 11.40
N LEU A 37 -3.37 0.66 10.73
CA LEU A 37 -1.91 0.69 10.95
C LEU A 37 -1.32 2.09 10.69
N VAL A 38 -1.70 2.72 9.57
CA VAL A 38 -1.23 4.06 9.21
C VAL A 38 -1.67 5.11 10.23
N LEU A 39 -2.92 5.02 10.74
CA LEU A 39 -3.40 5.93 11.78
C LEU A 39 -2.59 5.80 13.07
N ILE A 40 -2.27 4.58 13.49
CA ILE A 40 -1.43 4.34 14.68
C ILE A 40 -0.03 4.93 14.48
N CYS A 41 0.60 4.68 13.33
CA CYS A 41 1.91 5.24 13.00
C CYS A 41 1.87 6.77 12.97
N ALA A 42 0.83 7.39 12.40
CA ALA A 42 0.69 8.83 12.33
C ALA A 42 0.58 9.47 13.72
N VAL A 43 -0.21 8.87 14.62
CA VAL A 43 -0.32 9.35 16.01
C VAL A 43 1.01 9.20 16.74
N PHE A 44 1.69 8.06 16.58
CA PHE A 44 2.99 7.84 17.22
C PHE A 44 4.03 8.87 16.78
N LEU A 45 4.16 9.10 15.47
CA LEU A 45 5.07 10.12 14.94
C LEU A 45 4.71 11.51 15.47
N TRP A 46 3.42 11.89 15.43
CA TRP A 46 2.97 13.19 15.93
C TRP A 46 3.37 13.44 17.41
N VAL A 47 3.27 12.42 18.26
CA VAL A 47 3.71 12.51 19.66
C VAL A 47 5.23 12.70 19.76
N VAL A 48 5.99 11.89 19.02
CA VAL A 48 7.47 11.95 19.02
C VAL A 48 7.96 13.29 18.50
N ASP A 49 7.45 13.76 17.36
CA ASP A 49 7.80 15.04 16.75
C ASP A 49 7.47 16.22 17.69
N SER A 50 6.32 16.18 18.37
CA SER A 50 5.93 17.20 19.35
C SER A 50 6.83 17.20 20.58
N ALA A 51 7.19 16.02 21.08
CA ALA A 51 8.12 15.86 22.21
C ALA A 51 9.53 16.35 21.85
N LEU A 52 10.04 15.99 20.68
CA LEU A 52 11.35 16.41 20.19
C LEU A 52 11.39 17.93 19.97
N SER A 53 10.35 18.49 19.35
CA SER A 53 10.24 19.94 19.13
C SER A 53 10.24 20.73 20.44
N THR A 54 9.58 20.19 21.48
CA THR A 54 9.56 20.79 22.81
C THR A 54 10.91 20.66 23.51
N ALA A 55 11.57 19.50 23.39
CA ALA A 55 12.91 19.26 23.95
C ALA A 55 13.97 20.17 23.33
N ILE A 56 13.96 20.34 22.00
CA ILE A 56 14.86 21.24 21.28
C ILE A 56 14.63 22.70 21.69
N ARG A 57 13.37 23.12 21.85
CA ARG A 57 13.05 24.48 22.35
C ARG A 57 13.55 24.72 23.78
N MET A 58 13.57 23.69 24.62
CA MET A 58 14.13 23.78 25.97
C MET A 58 15.66 23.83 25.97
N LEU A 59 16.32 23.10 25.06
CA LEU A 59 17.79 23.09 24.93
C LEU A 59 18.36 24.36 24.28
N LEU A 60 17.61 25.00 23.38
CA LEU A 60 18.02 26.25 22.72
C LEU A 60 17.80 27.49 23.61
N LYS A 61 17.27 27.31 24.82
CA LYS A 61 17.05 28.36 25.81
C LYS A 61 18.05 28.21 26.96
#